data_AF-A0A6S7G8M6-F1
#
_entry.id   AF-A0A6S7G8M6-F1
#
_cell.length_a   1.000
_cell.length_b   1.000
_cell.length_c   1.000
_cell.angle_alpha   90.00
_cell.angle_beta   90.00
_cell.angle_gamma   90.00
#
_symmetry.space_group_name_H-M   'P 1'
#
loop_
_entity.id
_entity.type
_entity.pdbx_description
1 polymer ?
#
loop_
_entity_poly.entity_id
_entity_poly.type
_entity_poly.pdbx_seq_one_letter_code
_entity_poly.pdbx_strand_id
1 'polypeptide(L)'
;SLHASSNFVMHNCSNFVIVKLRDPCTQSQCPLHSLQNGVYHLQSKASTEKYPVYCHMTEIPGCGTGGWTLVMKTNEKRSTFTYDSLYWTNKETYAVEDGLEGLTEKESKLASYWNTPFRKICLGMTVNVDRKWTILDYEASSLYSVIADGQYRSTTAGRPAWKSLIAGSSLQSNCNEEGFSIAYDPFKVRIGYYANNEHRCTWADSCIGFGITYTACHMTSHITCGNIAQCSGNDNGHKLTAAFGYILVQ
;
A
#
# COMPACT_ATOMS: atom_id res chain seq x y z
N SER A 1 -26.80 -16.02 37.15
CA SER A 1 -25.36 -15.72 36.99
C SER A 1 -25.16 -15.23 35.58
N LEU A 2 -25.05 -13.91 35.39
CA LEU A 2 -24.92 -13.26 34.08
C LEU A 2 -23.56 -13.65 33.48
N HIS A 3 -23.56 -14.35 32.35
CA HIS A 3 -22.36 -14.50 31.52
C HIS A 3 -21.98 -13.13 30.95
N ALA A 4 -20.94 -12.52 31.51
CA ALA A 4 -20.30 -11.36 30.92
C ALA A 4 -19.65 -11.79 29.59
N SER A 5 -20.32 -11.50 28.48
CA SER A 5 -19.74 -11.54 27.15
C SER A 5 -18.60 -10.52 27.09
N SER A 6 -17.37 -11.00 27.20
CA SER A 6 -16.17 -10.18 27.06
C SER A 6 -16.05 -9.78 25.58
N ASN A 7 -16.33 -8.51 25.28
CA ASN A 7 -16.18 -7.95 23.93
C ASN A 7 -14.69 -7.69 23.65
N PHE A 8 -14.05 -8.59 22.90
CA PHE A 8 -12.66 -8.42 22.44
C PHE A 8 -12.59 -7.57 21.16
N VAL A 9 -11.52 -6.76 21.06
CA VAL A 9 -11.34 -5.70 20.06
C VAL A 9 -10.02 -5.94 19.31
N MET A 10 -10.06 -6.20 17.99
CA MET A 10 -8.86 -6.27 17.15
C MET A 10 -8.59 -4.93 16.48
N HIS A 11 -7.38 -4.39 16.64
CA HIS A 11 -7.00 -3.09 16.08
C HIS A 11 -6.30 -3.17 14.72
N ASN A 12 -5.60 -4.29 14.47
CA ASN A 12 -5.01 -4.66 13.18
C ASN A 12 -4.86 -6.19 13.11
N CYS A 13 -4.57 -6.74 11.93
CA CYS A 13 -4.47 -8.19 11.74
C CYS A 13 -3.27 -8.86 12.44
N SER A 14 -2.37 -8.11 13.08
CA SER A 14 -1.22 -8.62 13.83
C SER A 14 -1.36 -8.56 15.36
N ASN A 15 -2.21 -7.67 15.89
CA ASN A 15 -2.44 -7.53 17.34
C ASN A 15 -3.59 -8.43 17.78
N PHE A 16 -3.21 -9.68 18.01
CA PHE A 16 -4.05 -10.78 18.46
C PHE A 16 -4.35 -10.71 19.96
N VAL A 17 -5.27 -9.85 20.37
CA VAL A 17 -6.12 -10.24 21.51
C VAL A 17 -7.19 -11.18 20.94
N ILE A 18 -6.80 -12.44 20.68
CA ILE A 18 -7.67 -13.47 20.08
C ILE A 18 -8.73 -13.90 21.07
N VAL A 19 -10.01 -13.66 20.74
CA VAL A 19 -11.07 -14.65 20.95
C VAL A 19 -12.01 -14.59 19.74
N LYS A 20 -12.03 -15.65 18.93
CA LYS A 20 -12.89 -15.76 17.74
C LYS A 20 -14.36 -15.82 18.17
N LEU A 21 -15.22 -15.05 17.50
CA LEU A 21 -16.66 -15.33 17.48
C LEU A 21 -16.86 -16.64 16.71
N ARG A 22 -17.13 -17.73 17.44
CA ARG A 22 -17.42 -19.09 16.95
C ARG A 22 -16.24 -19.91 16.41
N ASP A 23 -15.19 -20.05 17.19
CA ASP A 23 -14.36 -21.27 17.15
C ASP A 23 -14.09 -21.75 18.59
N PRO A 24 -13.96 -23.06 18.83
CA PRO A 24 -13.87 -23.65 20.18
C PRO A 24 -12.56 -23.35 20.93
N CYS A 25 -11.66 -22.53 20.37
CA CYS A 25 -10.38 -22.23 20.98
C CYS A 25 -10.52 -21.14 22.06
N THR A 26 -10.38 -21.55 23.32
CA THR A 26 -10.38 -20.68 24.49
C THR A 26 -9.03 -19.96 24.66
N GLN A 27 -9.12 -18.63 24.74
CA GLN A 27 -8.31 -17.60 25.44
C GLN A 27 -6.77 -17.63 25.48
N SER A 28 -6.04 -18.64 25.00
CA SER A 28 -4.57 -18.63 25.06
C SER A 28 -3.83 -19.51 24.04
N GLN A 29 -4.54 -20.22 23.15
CA GLN A 29 -3.91 -21.20 22.25
C GLN A 29 -4.45 -21.14 20.80
N CYS A 30 -4.34 -19.97 20.17
CA CYS A 30 -4.22 -19.93 18.72
C CYS A 30 -2.90 -19.23 18.38
N PRO A 31 -1.82 -20.00 18.07
CA PRO A 31 -0.66 -19.42 17.42
C PRO A 31 -1.11 -18.70 16.14
N LEU A 32 -0.46 -17.60 15.77
CA LEU A 32 -0.70 -16.88 14.49
C LEU A 32 -0.86 -17.85 13.30
N HIS A 33 -0.11 -18.96 13.34
CA HIS A 33 -0.04 -20.03 12.36
C HIS A 33 -1.34 -20.84 12.18
N SER A 34 -2.34 -20.73 13.06
CA SER A 34 -3.62 -21.43 12.90
C SER A 34 -4.70 -20.60 12.20
N LEU A 35 -4.47 -19.30 12.01
CA LEU A 35 -5.43 -18.41 11.38
C LEU A 35 -5.21 -18.38 9.86
N GLN A 36 -6.31 -18.49 9.13
CA GLN A 36 -6.30 -18.53 7.67
C GLN A 36 -6.51 -17.13 7.10
N ASN A 37 -6.00 -16.93 5.88
CA ASN A 37 -6.35 -15.77 5.05
C ASN A 37 -7.87 -15.65 4.95
N GLY A 38 -8.42 -14.45 5.10
CA GLY A 38 -9.85 -14.26 5.00
C GLY A 38 -10.33 -12.94 5.55
N VAL A 39 -11.65 -12.82 5.66
CA VAL A 39 -12.32 -11.62 6.16
C VAL A 39 -12.42 -11.67 7.67
N TYR A 40 -11.98 -10.58 8.30
CA TYR A 40 -12.07 -10.36 9.74
C TYR A 40 -12.76 -9.01 10.00
N HIS A 41 -13.23 -8.82 11.23
CA HIS A 41 -13.80 -7.55 11.66
C HIS A 41 -12.83 -6.88 12.63
N LEU A 42 -12.33 -5.71 12.26
CA LEU A 42 -11.48 -4.87 13.10
C LEU A 42 -12.31 -3.75 13.73
N GLN A 43 -11.74 -3.14 14.76
CA GLN A 43 -12.31 -2.03 15.49
C GLN A 43 -11.17 -1.12 15.95
N SER A 44 -11.24 0.15 15.57
CA SER A 44 -10.22 1.12 15.94
C SER A 44 -10.27 1.43 17.44
N LYS A 45 -9.18 1.95 18.01
CA LYS A 45 -9.19 2.43 19.42
C LYS A 45 -10.11 3.63 19.64
N ALA A 46 -10.41 4.37 18.57
CA ALA A 46 -11.16 5.62 18.62
C ALA A 46 -12.68 5.46 18.41
N SER A 47 -13.15 4.26 18.04
CA SER A 47 -14.56 4.02 17.74
C SER A 47 -15.00 2.63 18.20
N THR A 48 -16.26 2.53 18.61
CA THR A 48 -16.88 1.24 18.90
C THR A 48 -17.36 0.50 17.65
N GLU A 49 -17.32 1.13 16.49
CA GLU A 49 -17.73 0.57 15.20
C GLU A 49 -16.74 -0.48 14.70
N LYS A 50 -17.28 -1.62 14.23
CA LYS A 50 -16.52 -2.69 13.59
C LYS A 50 -16.59 -2.55 12.08
N TYR A 51 -15.49 -2.81 11.39
CA TYR A 51 -15.44 -2.78 9.93
C TYR A 51 -14.80 -4.07 9.39
N PRO A 52 -15.29 -4.59 8.24
CA PRO A 52 -14.71 -5.77 7.62
C PRO A 52 -13.39 -5.41 6.94
N VAL A 53 -12.44 -6.34 6.97
CA VAL A 53 -11.16 -6.24 6.28
C VAL A 53 -10.69 -7.61 5.84
N TYR A 54 -9.90 -7.67 4.77
CA TYR A 54 -9.13 -8.85 4.44
C TYR A 54 -7.80 -8.87 5.23
N CYS A 55 -7.59 -9.94 6.01
CA CYS A 55 -6.30 -10.22 6.65
C CYS A 55 -5.57 -11.31 5.86
N HIS A 56 -4.31 -11.04 5.51
CA HIS A 56 -3.39 -12.02 4.96
C HIS A 56 -2.51 -12.58 6.09
N MET A 57 -2.85 -13.79 6.54
CA MET A 57 -2.28 -14.51 7.69
C MET A 57 -1.08 -15.40 7.34
N THR A 58 -0.86 -15.67 6.05
CA THR A 58 0.32 -16.40 5.56
C THR A 58 1.51 -15.47 5.34
N GLU A 59 2.70 -16.04 5.16
CA GLU A 59 3.90 -15.28 4.80
C GLU A 59 3.73 -14.60 3.43
N ILE A 60 4.16 -13.33 3.34
CA ILE A 60 4.35 -12.63 2.07
C ILE A 60 5.86 -12.54 1.80
N PRO A 61 6.38 -13.16 0.73
CA PRO A 61 7.79 -13.08 0.39
C PRO A 61 8.25 -11.62 0.29
N GLY A 62 9.31 -11.25 1.02
CA GLY A 62 9.83 -9.88 1.05
C GLY A 62 9.19 -8.95 2.11
N CYS A 63 8.05 -9.34 2.70
CA CYS A 63 7.44 -8.61 3.81
C CYS A 63 7.49 -9.37 5.14
N GLY A 64 7.48 -10.70 5.09
CA GLY A 64 7.64 -11.57 6.26
C GLY A 64 6.32 -12.19 6.71
N THR A 65 6.29 -12.61 7.99
CA THR A 65 5.20 -13.39 8.58
C THR A 65 3.85 -12.66 8.49
N GLY A 66 2.76 -13.42 8.40
CA GLY A 66 1.42 -12.90 8.16
C GLY A 66 0.82 -12.04 9.28
N GLY A 67 -0.48 -11.75 9.16
CA GLY A 67 -1.15 -10.72 9.95
C GLY A 67 -1.16 -9.36 9.25
N TRP A 68 -1.07 -9.36 7.92
CA TRP A 68 -1.13 -8.15 7.10
C TRP A 68 -2.58 -7.73 6.87
N THR A 69 -2.86 -6.45 7.09
CA THR A 69 -4.17 -5.84 6.91
C THR A 69 -4.24 -5.17 5.54
N LEU A 70 -5.13 -5.63 4.65
CA LEU A 70 -5.32 -4.96 3.36
C LEU A 70 -5.94 -3.57 3.57
N VAL A 71 -5.39 -2.55 2.91
CA VAL A 71 -5.87 -1.15 3.02
C VAL A 71 -6.36 -0.61 1.68
N MET A 72 -5.66 -0.91 0.58
CA MET A 72 -5.99 -0.39 -0.73
C MET A 72 -5.43 -1.30 -1.84
N LYS A 73 -6.17 -1.35 -2.96
CA LYS A 73 -5.75 -1.99 -4.21
C LYS A 73 -5.96 -0.99 -5.35
N THR A 74 -4.94 -0.77 -6.18
CA THR A 74 -4.95 0.27 -7.23
C THR A 74 -4.78 -0.37 -8.61
N ASN A 75 -5.62 -0.02 -9.58
CA ASN A 75 -5.48 -0.49 -10.95
C ASN A 75 -4.69 0.51 -11.79
N GLU A 76 -3.88 -0.03 -12.68
CA GLU A 76 -2.88 0.65 -13.48
C GLU A 76 -3.41 1.59 -14.59
N LYS A 77 -4.69 1.49 -14.98
CA LYS A 77 -5.28 2.22 -16.12
C LYS A 77 -6.51 3.04 -15.78
N ARG A 78 -7.01 2.94 -14.54
CA ARG A 78 -8.15 3.75 -14.10
C ARG A 78 -7.66 5.01 -13.42
N SER A 79 -8.32 6.12 -13.69
CA SER A 79 -8.05 7.39 -13.02
C SER A 79 -8.50 7.42 -11.55
N THR A 80 -9.06 6.32 -11.03
CA THR A 80 -9.57 6.19 -9.65
C THR A 80 -8.56 6.62 -8.61
N PHE A 81 -7.30 6.20 -8.76
CA PHE A 81 -6.24 6.45 -7.79
C PHE A 81 -5.04 7.19 -8.40
N THR A 82 -5.26 8.20 -9.24
CA THR A 82 -4.21 9.18 -9.59
C THR A 82 -3.72 9.93 -8.35
N TYR A 83 -2.63 10.69 -8.46
CA TYR A 83 -2.13 11.48 -7.33
C TYR A 83 -3.23 12.38 -6.73
N ASP A 84 -3.95 13.11 -7.57
CA ASP A 84 -4.94 14.12 -7.13
C ASP A 84 -6.29 13.51 -6.71
N SER A 85 -6.44 12.18 -6.74
CA SER A 85 -7.66 11.52 -6.30
C SER A 85 -7.99 11.82 -4.85
N LEU A 86 -9.23 12.23 -4.59
CA LEU A 86 -9.74 12.48 -3.25
C LEU A 86 -9.74 11.21 -2.38
N TYR A 87 -9.68 10.02 -2.98
CA TYR A 87 -9.55 8.78 -2.22
C TYR A 87 -8.25 8.69 -1.41
N TRP A 88 -7.22 9.47 -1.72
CA TRP A 88 -6.02 9.55 -0.88
C TRP A 88 -6.23 10.39 0.38
N THR A 89 -7.11 11.40 0.32
CA THR A 89 -7.24 12.44 1.35
C THR A 89 -8.58 12.43 2.09
N ASN A 90 -9.51 11.56 1.70
CA ASN A 90 -10.81 11.39 2.38
C ASN A 90 -10.88 10.09 3.22
N LYS A 91 -11.93 9.98 4.03
CA LYS A 91 -12.26 8.77 4.82
C LYS A 91 -13.46 8.03 4.22
N GLU A 92 -13.47 7.90 2.90
CA GLU A 92 -14.49 7.14 2.17
C GLU A 92 -13.92 5.81 1.69
N THR A 93 -14.75 4.77 1.67
CA THR A 93 -14.42 3.48 1.07
C THR A 93 -14.66 3.50 -0.44
N TYR A 94 -14.04 2.56 -1.14
CA TYR A 94 -14.29 2.30 -2.55
C TYR A 94 -14.31 0.78 -2.77
N ALA A 95 -15.35 0.27 -3.44
CA ALA A 95 -15.48 -1.15 -3.82
C ALA A 95 -15.11 -2.12 -2.67
N VAL A 96 -15.83 -2.02 -1.54
CA VAL A 96 -15.52 -2.79 -0.32
C VAL A 96 -15.52 -4.30 -0.60
N GLU A 97 -16.55 -4.81 -1.26
CA GLU A 97 -16.67 -6.24 -1.59
C GLU A 97 -15.46 -6.76 -2.38
N ASP A 98 -15.01 -5.99 -3.37
CA ASP A 98 -13.81 -6.34 -4.15
C ASP A 98 -12.54 -6.36 -3.28
N GLY A 99 -12.46 -5.52 -2.25
CA GLY A 99 -11.40 -5.57 -1.25
C GLY A 99 -11.45 -6.79 -0.33
N LEU A 100 -12.65 -7.29 -0.02
CA LEU A 100 -12.87 -8.46 0.84
C LEU A 100 -12.61 -9.79 0.12
N GLU A 101 -12.59 -9.80 -1.21
CA GLU A 101 -12.13 -10.93 -2.03
C GLU A 101 -10.61 -11.20 -1.94
N GLY A 102 -9.88 -10.41 -1.14
CA GLY A 102 -8.46 -10.58 -0.92
C GLY A 102 -7.60 -9.98 -2.02
N LEU A 103 -6.57 -10.71 -2.47
CA LEU A 103 -5.56 -10.19 -3.40
C LEU A 103 -5.95 -10.37 -4.88
N THR A 104 -7.25 -10.31 -5.19
CA THR A 104 -7.76 -10.20 -6.56
C THR A 104 -7.43 -8.84 -7.17
N GLU A 105 -7.27 -8.78 -8.48
CA GLU A 105 -6.91 -7.57 -9.25
C GLU A 105 -8.11 -6.66 -9.53
N LYS A 106 -8.88 -6.38 -8.47
CA LYS A 106 -9.98 -5.43 -8.47
C LYS A 106 -9.69 -4.30 -7.51
N GLU A 107 -9.89 -3.07 -7.96
CA GLU A 107 -9.64 -1.87 -7.17
C GLU A 107 -10.44 -1.86 -5.87
N SER A 108 -9.84 -1.34 -4.80
CA SER A 108 -10.57 -1.16 -3.54
C SER A 108 -9.87 -0.16 -2.64
N LYS A 109 -10.64 0.47 -1.75
CA LYS A 109 -10.15 1.20 -0.59
C LYS A 109 -11.01 0.83 0.60
N LEU A 110 -10.37 0.28 1.63
CA LEU A 110 -11.04 -0.21 2.83
C LEU A 110 -10.92 0.79 3.98
N ALA A 111 -11.81 0.68 4.98
CA ALA A 111 -11.79 1.54 6.17
C ALA A 111 -10.50 1.40 7.01
N SER A 112 -9.78 0.29 6.85
CA SER A 112 -8.44 0.09 7.40
C SER A 112 -7.45 1.19 6.97
N TYR A 113 -7.66 1.84 5.81
CA TYR A 113 -6.82 2.95 5.34
C TYR A 113 -6.70 4.10 6.36
N TRP A 114 -7.77 4.41 7.12
CA TRP A 114 -7.79 5.47 8.13
C TRP A 114 -7.95 4.98 9.57
N ASN A 115 -8.23 3.69 9.79
CA ASN A 115 -8.52 3.13 11.11
C ASN A 115 -7.46 2.15 11.65
N THR A 116 -6.41 1.83 10.89
CA THR A 116 -5.43 0.79 11.24
C THR A 116 -4.04 1.40 11.51
N PRO A 117 -3.58 1.42 12.77
CA PRO A 117 -2.20 1.71 13.11
C PRO A 117 -1.26 0.61 12.63
N PHE A 118 -0.04 1.00 12.25
CA PHE A 118 0.96 0.09 11.72
C PHE A 118 2.38 0.55 12.02
N ARG A 119 3.32 -0.38 11.90
CA ARG A 119 4.77 -0.16 11.92
C ARG A 119 5.44 -0.54 10.61
N LYS A 120 4.75 -1.30 9.77
CA LYS A 120 5.26 -1.79 8.50
C LYS A 120 4.20 -1.66 7.42
N ILE A 121 4.67 -1.40 6.20
CA ILE A 121 3.85 -1.40 4.99
C ILE A 121 4.41 -2.46 4.05
N CYS A 122 3.55 -3.35 3.57
CA CYS A 122 3.89 -4.28 2.50
C CYS A 122 3.26 -3.76 1.20
N LEU A 123 4.12 -3.38 0.26
CA LEU A 123 3.74 -2.91 -1.06
C LEU A 123 3.89 -4.05 -2.05
N GLY A 124 2.87 -4.27 -2.88
CA GLY A 124 2.88 -5.27 -3.92
C GLY A 124 2.56 -4.68 -5.28
N MET A 125 3.20 -5.22 -6.31
CA MET A 125 2.87 -4.92 -7.71
C MET A 125 2.77 -6.23 -8.49
N THR A 126 1.71 -6.36 -9.30
CA THR A 126 1.58 -7.44 -10.28
C THR A 126 1.73 -6.88 -11.69
N VAL A 127 2.66 -7.44 -12.44
CA VAL A 127 2.84 -7.18 -13.87
C VAL A 127 2.69 -8.52 -14.59
N ASN A 128 1.68 -8.61 -15.46
CA ASN A 128 1.22 -9.89 -16.03
C ASN A 128 0.84 -10.88 -14.91
N VAL A 129 1.63 -11.94 -14.71
CA VAL A 129 1.41 -12.94 -13.65
C VAL A 129 2.43 -12.84 -12.53
N ASP A 130 3.46 -12.00 -12.67
CA ASP A 130 4.53 -11.87 -11.69
C ASP A 130 4.16 -10.83 -10.64
N ARG A 131 3.93 -11.32 -9.41
CA ARG A 131 3.63 -10.49 -8.25
C ARG A 131 4.85 -10.39 -7.35
N LYS A 132 5.40 -9.19 -7.22
CA LYS A 132 6.52 -8.89 -6.34
C LYS A 132 6.09 -7.98 -5.21
N TRP A 133 6.87 -8.02 -4.13
CA TRP A 133 6.60 -7.31 -2.90
C TRP A 133 7.86 -6.64 -2.37
N THR A 134 7.67 -5.53 -1.67
CA THR A 134 8.70 -4.92 -0.83
C THR A 134 8.08 -4.41 0.46
N ILE A 135 8.89 -4.40 1.51
CA ILE A 135 8.51 -3.85 2.81
C ILE A 135 9.07 -2.43 2.98
N LEU A 136 8.30 -1.58 3.66
CA LEU A 136 8.74 -0.31 4.20
C LEU A 136 8.55 -0.34 5.73
N ASP A 137 9.59 -0.07 6.50
CA ASP A 137 9.48 0.18 7.93
C ASP A 137 9.05 1.63 8.16
N TYR A 138 7.82 1.83 8.65
CA TYR A 138 7.23 3.14 8.90
C TYR A 138 6.13 3.06 9.95
N GLU A 139 6.24 3.81 11.04
CA GLU A 139 5.23 3.82 12.11
C GLU A 139 4.26 5.00 11.96
N ALA A 140 2.96 4.69 11.93
CA ALA A 140 1.91 5.69 11.88
C ALA A 140 0.59 5.19 12.47
N SER A 141 -0.32 6.12 12.76
CA SER A 141 -1.66 5.80 13.27
C SER A 141 -2.62 5.29 12.19
N SER A 142 -2.36 5.63 10.92
CA SER A 142 -3.04 5.13 9.71
C SER A 142 -2.38 5.68 8.44
N LEU A 143 -2.65 5.10 7.27
CA LEU A 143 -2.12 5.62 6.00
C LEU A 143 -2.71 6.99 5.69
N TYR A 144 -3.99 7.19 6.02
CA TYR A 144 -4.63 8.50 5.98
C TYR A 144 -3.83 9.57 6.73
N SER A 145 -3.35 9.27 7.95
CA SER A 145 -2.59 10.25 8.76
C SER A 145 -1.26 10.68 8.13
N VAL A 146 -0.70 9.84 7.25
CA VAL A 146 0.58 10.08 6.57
C VAL A 146 0.38 10.78 5.23
N ILE A 147 -0.79 10.65 4.59
CA ILE A 147 -1.03 11.09 3.22
C ILE A 147 -1.97 12.30 3.14
N ALA A 148 -2.96 12.42 4.04
CA ALA A 148 -4.11 13.29 3.84
C ALA A 148 -3.80 14.79 3.77
N ASP A 149 -2.72 15.24 4.41
CA ASP A 149 -2.28 16.65 4.38
C ASP A 149 -1.39 16.98 3.15
N GLY A 150 -1.11 15.97 2.31
CA GLY A 150 -0.31 16.11 1.11
C GLY A 150 1.16 16.46 1.34
N GLN A 151 1.66 16.43 2.59
CA GLN A 151 3.05 16.75 2.88
C GLN A 151 3.97 15.59 2.53
N TYR A 152 5.12 15.92 1.94
CA TYR A 152 6.16 14.95 1.68
C TYR A 152 6.70 14.35 2.98
N ARG A 153 6.84 13.02 3.00
CA ARG A 153 7.47 12.28 4.10
C ARG A 153 8.35 11.18 3.55
N SER A 154 9.62 11.20 3.91
CA SER A 154 10.60 10.25 3.41
C SER A 154 10.44 8.84 3.99
N THR A 155 10.79 7.82 3.21
CA THR A 155 11.07 6.45 3.69
C THR A 155 12.57 6.15 3.61
N THR A 156 12.99 4.95 4.03
CA THR A 156 14.41 4.54 4.05
C THR A 156 14.64 3.16 3.42
N ALA A 157 13.73 2.70 2.56
CA ALA A 157 13.80 1.37 1.96
C ALA A 157 14.90 1.28 0.87
N GLY A 158 15.17 2.40 0.22
CA GLY A 158 16.23 2.53 -0.78
C GLY A 158 15.84 2.02 -2.16
N ARG A 159 16.57 2.49 -3.17
CA ARG A 159 16.38 2.16 -4.59
C ARG A 159 16.18 0.66 -4.88
N PRO A 160 16.97 -0.28 -4.30
CA PRO A 160 16.82 -1.70 -4.62
C PRO A 160 15.45 -2.26 -4.20
N ALA A 161 14.94 -1.82 -3.04
CA ALA A 161 13.64 -2.24 -2.54
C ALA A 161 12.51 -1.83 -3.50
N TRP A 162 12.51 -0.56 -3.92
CA TRP A 162 11.55 -0.07 -4.91
C TRP A 162 11.67 -0.76 -6.26
N LYS A 163 12.89 -0.94 -6.78
CA LYS A 163 13.10 -1.64 -8.06
C LYS A 163 12.68 -3.11 -8.01
N SER A 164 12.67 -3.74 -6.84
CA SER A 164 12.24 -5.14 -6.68
C SER A 164 10.77 -5.38 -6.98
N LEU A 165 9.93 -4.33 -6.90
CA LEU A 165 8.49 -4.40 -7.19
C LEU A 165 8.17 -4.77 -8.65
N ILE A 166 9.07 -4.45 -9.59
CA ILE A 166 8.89 -4.77 -11.01
C ILE A 166 10.23 -5.24 -11.58
N ALA A 167 10.28 -6.50 -12.01
CA ALA A 167 11.44 -7.06 -12.68
C ALA A 167 11.79 -6.24 -13.93
N GLY A 168 13.06 -5.81 -14.03
CA GLY A 168 13.50 -4.96 -15.13
C GLY A 168 12.96 -3.52 -15.09
N SER A 169 12.50 -3.03 -13.94
CA SER A 169 12.20 -1.61 -13.73
C SER A 169 13.42 -0.73 -14.07
N SER A 170 13.12 0.50 -14.48
CA SER A 170 14.12 1.46 -14.93
C SER A 170 13.95 2.78 -14.19
N LEU A 171 15.06 3.39 -13.77
CA LEU A 171 15.09 4.68 -13.07
C LEU A 171 16.37 5.42 -13.48
N GLN A 172 16.35 6.75 -13.49
CA GLN A 172 17.58 7.56 -13.57
C GLN A 172 18.35 7.54 -12.24
N SER A 173 19.62 7.94 -12.22
CA SER A 173 20.56 7.66 -11.12
C SER A 173 20.45 8.57 -9.89
N ASN A 174 19.88 9.78 -10.03
CA ASN A 174 19.94 10.86 -9.05
C ASN A 174 18.55 11.26 -8.54
N CYS A 175 18.47 12.37 -7.79
CA CYS A 175 17.35 12.77 -6.92
C CYS A 175 17.07 11.76 -5.79
N ASN A 176 16.62 10.55 -6.16
CA ASN A 176 16.45 9.42 -5.27
C ASN A 176 15.52 9.69 -4.06
N GLU A 177 14.50 10.55 -4.25
CA GLU A 177 13.46 10.77 -3.23
C GLU A 177 12.54 9.55 -3.16
N GLU A 178 12.24 9.12 -1.94
CA GLU A 178 11.33 8.00 -1.69
C GLU A 178 10.37 8.33 -0.56
N GLY A 179 9.15 7.80 -0.62
CA GLY A 179 8.18 7.87 0.46
C GLY A 179 6.82 8.38 -0.01
N PHE A 180 6.22 9.28 0.76
CA PHE A 180 4.83 9.69 0.63
C PHE A 180 4.70 11.10 0.05
N SER A 181 3.68 11.31 -0.79
CA SER A 181 3.27 12.60 -1.35
C SER A 181 4.43 13.41 -1.97
N ILE A 182 5.22 12.78 -2.83
CA ILE A 182 6.24 13.45 -3.64
C ILE A 182 5.52 14.25 -4.73
N ALA A 183 5.65 15.58 -4.72
CA ALA A 183 4.88 16.43 -5.61
C ALA A 183 5.69 17.60 -6.18
N TYR A 184 6.07 17.46 -7.44
CA TYR A 184 6.66 18.53 -8.23
C TYR A 184 5.83 18.69 -9.50
N ASP A 185 5.10 19.80 -9.66
CA ASP A 185 4.24 19.95 -10.85
C ASP A 185 5.05 19.89 -12.16
N PRO A 186 4.60 19.15 -13.18
CA PRO A 186 3.34 18.38 -13.27
C PRO A 186 3.48 16.86 -12.97
N PHE A 187 4.56 16.42 -12.33
CA PHE A 187 4.85 15.01 -12.02
C PHE A 187 4.84 14.71 -10.50
N LYS A 188 3.86 13.91 -10.08
CA LYS A 188 3.60 13.59 -8.67
C LYS A 188 3.44 12.09 -8.44
N VAL A 189 3.83 11.62 -7.25
CA VAL A 189 3.74 10.22 -6.82
C VAL A 189 3.29 10.16 -5.35
N ARG A 190 2.21 9.42 -5.05
CA ARG A 190 1.67 9.34 -3.68
C ARG A 190 2.48 8.46 -2.76
N ILE A 191 2.92 7.31 -3.26
CA ILE A 191 3.78 6.38 -2.53
C ILE A 191 4.76 5.83 -3.56
N GLY A 192 6.04 6.15 -3.46
CA GLY A 192 6.97 5.73 -4.50
C GLY A 192 8.39 6.20 -4.35
N TYR A 193 9.16 5.88 -5.38
CA TYR A 193 10.50 6.35 -5.61
C TYR A 193 10.51 7.27 -6.83
N TYR A 194 11.15 8.43 -6.70
CA TYR A 194 11.17 9.52 -7.65
C TYR A 194 12.63 9.85 -7.99
N ALA A 195 13.00 9.74 -9.26
CA ALA A 195 14.39 9.74 -9.68
C ALA A 195 14.63 10.56 -10.95
N ASN A 196 15.73 11.31 -10.91
CA ASN A 196 16.14 12.23 -11.97
C ASN A 196 17.57 11.91 -12.46
N ASN A 197 18.01 12.49 -13.57
CA ASN A 197 19.43 12.52 -13.98
C ASN A 197 20.22 13.61 -13.23
N GLU A 198 19.60 14.69 -12.76
CA GLU A 198 20.26 15.72 -11.93
C GLU A 198 20.08 15.51 -10.42
N HIS A 199 20.89 16.23 -9.62
CA HIS A 199 20.78 16.22 -8.15
C HIS A 199 19.49 16.85 -7.61
N ARG A 200 18.80 17.68 -8.40
CA ARG A 200 17.56 18.33 -7.99
C ARG A 200 16.35 17.47 -8.36
N CYS A 201 15.42 17.36 -7.42
CA CYS A 201 14.16 16.64 -7.61
C CYS A 201 13.04 17.49 -8.21
N THR A 202 13.30 18.76 -8.55
CA THR A 202 12.26 19.68 -9.06
C THR A 202 11.69 19.26 -10.43
N TRP A 203 12.42 18.46 -11.20
CA TRP A 203 12.00 17.94 -12.49
C TRP A 203 12.51 16.51 -12.66
N ALA A 204 11.96 15.54 -11.93
CA ALA A 204 12.36 14.16 -12.20
C ALA A 204 11.78 13.66 -13.52
N ASP A 205 12.47 12.68 -14.10
CA ASP A 205 12.00 12.06 -15.33
C ASP A 205 11.49 10.62 -15.16
N SER A 206 11.73 10.01 -13.98
CA SER A 206 11.39 8.62 -13.73
C SER A 206 10.84 8.34 -12.33
N CYS A 207 9.95 7.36 -12.21
CA CYS A 207 9.47 6.85 -10.92
C CYS A 207 9.08 5.37 -10.97
N ILE A 208 8.90 4.81 -9.78
CA ILE A 208 8.11 3.60 -9.54
C ILE A 208 7.24 3.82 -8.30
N GLY A 209 5.95 3.52 -8.39
CA GLY A 209 5.07 3.76 -7.25
C GLY A 209 3.57 3.66 -7.54
N PHE A 210 2.80 4.28 -6.65
CA PHE A 210 1.34 4.31 -6.58
C PHE A 210 0.89 5.76 -6.57
N GLY A 211 -0.30 6.03 -7.14
CA GLY A 211 -0.84 7.39 -7.21
C GLY A 211 0.03 8.31 -8.04
N ILE A 212 0.29 7.91 -9.29
CA ILE A 212 1.13 8.66 -10.23
C ILE A 212 0.27 9.61 -11.07
N THR A 213 0.74 10.85 -11.22
CA THR A 213 0.38 11.77 -12.29
C THR A 213 1.67 12.15 -13.00
N TYR A 214 1.81 11.88 -14.30
CA TYR A 214 3.07 12.06 -15.02
C TYR A 214 2.89 12.90 -16.29
N THR A 215 3.60 14.02 -16.38
CA THR A 215 3.83 14.75 -17.61
C THR A 215 5.28 15.20 -17.65
N ALA A 216 6.10 14.47 -18.39
CA ALA A 216 7.52 14.77 -18.57
C ALA A 216 7.98 14.10 -19.87
N CYS A 217 9.20 14.39 -20.33
CA CYS A 217 9.80 13.71 -21.48
C CYS A 217 8.92 13.75 -22.75
N HIS A 218 8.23 14.87 -22.98
CA HIS A 218 7.31 15.08 -24.11
C HIS A 218 6.11 14.11 -24.16
N MET A 219 5.71 13.53 -23.03
CA MET A 219 4.51 12.71 -22.96
C MET A 219 3.74 12.86 -21.64
N THR A 220 2.45 12.55 -21.70
CA THR A 220 1.59 12.38 -20.53
C THR A 220 1.23 10.91 -20.41
N SER A 221 1.39 10.35 -19.20
CA SER A 221 1.01 8.96 -18.92
C SER A 221 -0.28 8.91 -18.11
N HIS A 222 -1.10 7.91 -18.39
CA HIS A 222 -2.29 7.57 -17.60
C HIS A 222 -2.04 6.43 -16.61
N ILE A 223 -0.80 5.95 -16.51
CA ILE A 223 -0.42 4.94 -15.53
C ILE A 223 -0.47 5.58 -14.14
N THR A 224 -1.30 5.02 -13.26
CA THR A 224 -1.45 5.44 -11.86
C THR A 224 -0.63 4.60 -10.89
N CYS A 225 -0.24 3.38 -11.30
CA CYS A 225 0.59 2.47 -10.53
C CYS A 225 1.53 1.70 -11.47
N GLY A 226 2.82 1.68 -11.13
CA GLY A 226 3.84 1.00 -11.92
C GLY A 226 5.15 1.79 -12.03
N ASN A 227 5.89 1.59 -13.13
CA ASN A 227 7.18 2.22 -13.40
C ASN A 227 7.14 3.05 -14.69
N ILE A 228 7.56 4.31 -14.60
CA ILE A 228 7.69 5.24 -15.72
C ILE A 228 9.13 5.73 -15.77
N ALA A 229 9.79 5.57 -16.92
CA ALA A 229 11.14 6.08 -17.18
C ALA A 229 11.25 6.34 -18.69
N GLN A 230 10.98 7.57 -19.11
CA GLN A 230 10.81 7.90 -20.54
C GLN A 230 11.85 8.90 -21.06
N CYS A 231 12.56 9.61 -20.20
CA CYS A 231 13.68 10.44 -20.62
C CYS A 231 14.95 9.61 -20.84
N SER A 232 16.02 10.24 -21.31
CA SER A 232 17.34 9.62 -21.42
C SER A 232 18.00 9.36 -20.06
N GLY A 233 18.99 8.48 -20.01
CA GLY A 233 19.81 8.26 -18.80
C GLY A 233 19.20 7.28 -17.79
N ASN A 234 18.17 6.52 -18.17
CA ASN A 234 17.63 5.47 -17.30
C ASN A 234 18.52 4.23 -17.30
N ASP A 235 18.63 3.60 -16.13
CA ASP A 235 19.51 2.44 -15.90
C ASP A 235 19.09 1.14 -16.63
N ASN A 236 17.85 1.04 -17.12
CA ASN A 236 17.37 -0.11 -17.90
C ASN A 236 16.53 0.31 -19.12
N GLY A 237 16.94 1.41 -19.77
CA GLY A 237 16.27 1.95 -20.96
C GLY A 237 14.88 2.52 -20.69
N HIS A 238 14.13 2.81 -21.74
CA HIS A 238 12.78 3.36 -21.62
C HIS A 238 11.80 2.31 -21.08
N LYS A 239 11.01 2.67 -20.07
CA LYS A 239 9.97 1.83 -19.47
C LYS A 239 8.69 2.60 -19.25
N LEU A 240 7.57 1.98 -19.62
CA LEU A 240 6.21 2.44 -19.34
C LEU A 240 5.41 1.21 -18.91
N THR A 241 5.66 0.78 -17.68
CA THR A 241 5.17 -0.50 -17.17
C THR A 241 4.05 -0.25 -16.18
N ALA A 242 2.83 -0.63 -16.56
CA ALA A 242 1.64 -0.52 -15.74
C ALA A 242 1.56 -1.74 -14.81
N ALA A 243 1.18 -1.56 -13.54
CA ALA A 243 1.11 -2.65 -12.57
C ALA A 243 -0.14 -2.54 -11.68
N PHE A 244 -0.75 -3.68 -11.37
CA PHE A 244 -1.80 -3.72 -10.36
C PHE A 244 -1.16 -3.65 -8.96
N GLY A 245 -1.57 -2.69 -8.15
CA GLY A 245 -0.96 -2.35 -6.88
C GLY A 245 -1.71 -2.89 -5.66
N TYR A 246 -0.97 -3.33 -4.65
CA TYR A 246 -1.48 -3.73 -3.33
C TYR A 246 -0.77 -2.93 -2.25
N ILE A 247 -1.53 -2.47 -1.27
CA ILE A 247 -0.99 -1.84 -0.06
C ILE A 247 -1.59 -2.60 1.12
N LEU A 248 -0.72 -3.16 1.96
CA LEU A 248 -1.07 -3.81 3.22
C LEU A 248 -0.25 -3.22 4.35
N VAL A 249 -0.77 -3.29 5.58
CA VAL A 249 -0.10 -2.75 6.78
C VAL A 249 -0.11 -3.73 7.94
N GLN A 250 0.90 -3.65 8.80
CA GLN A 250 1.09 -4.49 10.00
C GLN A 250 1.56 -3.65 11.19
#